data_AF-A0A1M6G4S5-F1
#
_entry.id   AF-A0A1M6G4S5-F1
#
_cell.length_a   1.000
_cell.length_b   1.000
_cell.length_c   1.000
_cell.angle_alpha   90.00
_cell.angle_beta   90.00
_cell.angle_gamma   90.00
#
_symmetry.space_group_name_H-M   'P 1'
#
loop_
_entity.id
_entity.type
_entity.pdbx_description
1 polymer ?
#
loop_
_entity_poly.entity_id
_entity_poly.type
_entity_poly.pdbx_seq_one_letter_code
_entity_poly.pdbx_strand_id
1 'polypeptide(L)'
;MRVRALNDVIIVVPVYREKLLASEQIALKQLYSVLGHYPICFMAPKKMEPFFSERNLYAEFFPDEDLAGRLPYSKLLLKPEFYERFLSYKYILIYQLDAFVFHNKLDYFCNQGYDYWGAPMPITYWKNVFARVGNGGFSLRKVSSCIRVTRMRQEIYDKTGLQSELEASEDEFFAYCGKDKEIDFEVPASKIAAQFSVEFNVAHSWDKLSVENLPFGCHAWSKPQYLSLWKPILENFVELSLLEKVELEFDKKQHISYRNLEWNRVSILLFERLLREQNDKVKMILDEILPQYAKYIIWGNGLVANRAKQLFKEYGRTIEYIFDIRAEEKKVNDSENRVVKPQKTIIGKDNIVIIATTKYSGEIKKQLQEWGIEEGKGFWEYAQIEKKLLTKYYVPLWDRMCTK
;
A
#
# COMPACT_ATOMS: atom_id res chain seq x y z
N MET A 1 -46.86 -7.24 5.57
CA MET A 1 -45.62 -7.06 4.77
C MET A 1 -44.87 -8.38 4.75
N ARG A 2 -44.75 -9.05 3.59
CA ARG A 2 -43.86 -10.21 3.47
C ARG A 2 -42.43 -9.69 3.43
N VAL A 3 -41.63 -9.97 4.44
CA VAL A 3 -40.18 -9.76 4.42
C VAL A 3 -39.65 -10.62 3.26
N ARG A 4 -39.28 -9.99 2.14
CA ARG A 4 -38.52 -10.70 1.10
C ARG A 4 -37.21 -11.13 1.76
N ALA A 5 -36.86 -12.41 1.68
CA ALA A 5 -35.53 -12.86 2.06
C ALA A 5 -34.52 -12.02 1.27
N LEU A 6 -33.56 -11.42 1.96
CA LEU A 6 -32.45 -10.71 1.31
C LEU A 6 -31.69 -11.73 0.46
N ASN A 7 -31.30 -11.34 -0.76
CA ASN A 7 -30.25 -12.06 -1.46
C ASN A 7 -28.94 -11.86 -0.68
N ASP A 8 -28.13 -12.90 -0.52
CA ASP A 8 -26.96 -12.81 0.37
C ASP A 8 -25.92 -11.78 -0.12
N VAL A 9 -25.70 -11.70 -1.44
CA VAL A 9 -24.67 -10.83 -2.02
C VAL A 9 -24.97 -10.42 -3.46
N ILE A 10 -24.56 -9.22 -3.84
CA ILE A 10 -24.44 -8.76 -5.23
C ILE A 10 -23.01 -8.30 -5.52
N ILE A 11 -22.53 -8.54 -6.74
CA ILE A 11 -21.22 -8.08 -7.18
C ILE A 11 -21.40 -6.76 -7.93
N VAL A 12 -20.71 -5.71 -7.47
CA VAL A 12 -20.73 -4.38 -8.06
C VAL A 12 -19.42 -4.15 -8.80
N VAL A 13 -19.48 -3.90 -10.10
CA VAL A 13 -18.32 -3.76 -10.98
C VAL A 13 -18.20 -2.32 -11.48
N PRO A 14 -17.33 -1.48 -10.88
CA PRO A 14 -17.10 -0.13 -11.36
C PRO A 14 -16.46 -0.11 -12.75
N VAL A 15 -17.04 0.67 -13.66
CA VAL A 15 -16.60 0.80 -15.05
C VAL A 15 -16.63 2.27 -15.47
N TYR A 16 -15.53 2.71 -16.09
CA TYR A 16 -15.29 4.13 -16.40
C TYR A 16 -15.28 4.43 -17.91
N ARG A 17 -15.24 3.39 -18.75
CA ARG A 17 -15.13 3.48 -20.21
C ARG A 17 -15.76 2.26 -20.88
N GLU A 18 -16.22 2.45 -22.11
CA GLU A 18 -16.83 1.37 -22.92
C GLU A 18 -15.81 0.33 -23.36
N LYS A 19 -14.61 0.78 -23.75
CA LYS A 19 -13.53 -0.11 -24.20
C LYS A 19 -12.58 -0.45 -23.05
N LEU A 20 -12.69 -1.68 -22.58
CA LEU A 20 -11.82 -2.24 -21.54
C LEU A 20 -10.40 -2.50 -22.06
N LEU A 21 -9.40 -2.33 -21.19
CA LEU A 21 -8.01 -2.75 -21.40
C LEU A 21 -7.89 -4.27 -21.42
N ALA A 22 -6.75 -4.80 -21.89
CA ALA A 22 -6.54 -6.26 -21.92
C ALA A 22 -6.64 -6.87 -20.51
N SER A 23 -6.04 -6.19 -19.51
CA SER A 23 -6.11 -6.60 -18.11
C SER A 23 -7.54 -6.60 -17.57
N GLU A 24 -8.34 -5.58 -17.88
CA GLU A 24 -9.73 -5.49 -17.43
C GLU A 24 -10.63 -6.55 -18.08
N GLN A 25 -10.38 -6.89 -19.35
CA GLN A 25 -11.08 -7.97 -20.04
C GLN A 25 -10.77 -9.33 -19.39
N ILE A 26 -9.50 -9.57 -19.03
CA ILE A 26 -9.10 -10.77 -18.28
C ILE A 26 -9.83 -10.84 -16.94
N ALA A 27 -9.82 -9.75 -16.17
CA ALA A 27 -10.47 -9.67 -14.86
C ALA A 27 -11.99 -9.90 -14.95
N LEU A 28 -12.65 -9.32 -15.96
CA LEU A 28 -14.09 -9.50 -16.19
C LEU A 28 -14.43 -10.93 -16.64
N LYS A 29 -13.64 -11.53 -17.54
CA LYS A 29 -13.82 -12.92 -17.95
C LYS A 29 -13.67 -13.86 -16.77
N GLN A 30 -12.67 -13.61 -15.91
CA GLN A 30 -12.46 -14.39 -14.69
C GLN A 30 -13.63 -14.25 -13.71
N LEU A 31 -14.12 -13.02 -13.51
CA LEU A 31 -15.29 -12.76 -12.67
C LEU A 31 -16.48 -13.62 -13.12
N TYR A 32 -16.82 -13.60 -14.41
CA TYR A 32 -17.92 -14.42 -14.94
C TYR A 32 -17.66 -15.92 -14.79
N SER A 33 -16.42 -16.37 -15.00
CA SER A 33 -16.08 -17.80 -14.89
C SER A 33 -16.20 -18.33 -13.45
N VAL A 34 -15.89 -17.51 -12.45
CA VAL A 34 -15.80 -17.97 -11.05
C VAL A 34 -17.05 -17.60 -10.24
N LEU A 35 -17.63 -16.43 -10.49
CA LEU A 35 -18.71 -15.84 -9.71
C LEU A 35 -19.94 -15.44 -10.55
N GLY A 36 -20.00 -15.86 -11.82
CA GLY A 36 -21.08 -15.48 -12.75
C GLY A 36 -22.48 -15.97 -12.38
N HIS A 37 -22.61 -16.89 -11.41
CA HIS A 37 -23.91 -17.31 -10.86
C HIS A 37 -24.48 -16.35 -9.81
N TYR A 38 -23.67 -15.44 -9.28
CA TYR A 38 -24.16 -14.35 -8.42
C TYR A 38 -24.71 -13.21 -9.30
N PRO A 39 -25.66 -12.40 -8.78
CA PRO A 39 -26.07 -11.20 -9.48
C PRO A 39 -24.89 -10.24 -9.62
N ILE A 40 -24.73 -9.69 -10.82
CA ILE A 40 -23.69 -8.72 -11.17
C ILE A 40 -24.36 -7.42 -11.60
N CYS A 41 -23.94 -6.31 -11.01
CA CYS A 41 -24.36 -4.96 -11.32
C CYS A 41 -23.14 -4.14 -11.76
N PHE A 42 -23.22 -3.49 -12.91
CA PHE A 42 -22.21 -2.51 -13.28
C PHE A 42 -22.47 -1.17 -12.60
N MET A 43 -21.43 -0.55 -12.07
CA MET A 43 -21.48 0.82 -11.53
C MET A 43 -20.85 1.75 -12.57
N ALA A 44 -21.67 2.56 -13.24
CA ALA A 44 -21.25 3.33 -14.41
C ALA A 44 -21.63 4.82 -14.32
N PRO A 45 -20.92 5.71 -15.02
CA PRO A 45 -21.34 7.11 -15.14
C PRO A 45 -22.59 7.22 -16.03
N LYS A 46 -23.47 8.19 -15.74
CA LYS A 46 -24.71 8.42 -16.50
C LYS A 46 -24.51 8.49 -18.01
N LYS A 47 -23.42 9.10 -18.48
CA LYS A 47 -23.10 9.16 -19.91
C LYS A 47 -23.00 7.78 -20.61
N MET A 48 -22.80 6.70 -19.85
CA MET A 48 -22.73 5.33 -20.38
C MET A 48 -24.08 4.60 -20.38
N GLU A 49 -25.17 5.21 -19.90
CA GLU A 49 -26.49 4.58 -19.85
C GLU A 49 -26.97 3.99 -21.19
N PRO A 50 -26.78 4.67 -22.35
CA PRO A 50 -27.13 4.07 -23.64
C PRO A 50 -26.37 2.77 -23.92
N PHE A 51 -25.06 2.72 -23.64
CA PHE A 51 -24.21 1.56 -23.88
C PHE A 51 -24.71 0.30 -23.15
N PHE A 52 -25.11 0.46 -21.88
CA PHE A 52 -25.63 -0.65 -21.07
C PHE A 52 -27.04 -1.05 -21.46
N SER A 53 -27.91 -0.07 -21.71
CA SER A 53 -29.32 -0.30 -22.07
C SER A 53 -29.46 -1.07 -23.39
N GLU A 54 -28.69 -0.67 -24.42
CA GLU A 54 -28.66 -1.35 -25.72
C GLU A 54 -28.22 -2.83 -25.63
N ARG A 55 -27.44 -3.16 -24.60
CA ARG A 55 -26.87 -4.51 -24.38
C ARG A 55 -27.62 -5.31 -23.34
N ASN A 56 -28.71 -4.77 -22.77
CA ASN A 56 -29.49 -5.38 -21.70
C ASN A 56 -28.62 -5.83 -20.50
N LEU A 57 -27.63 -5.00 -20.15
CA LEU A 57 -26.74 -5.24 -19.02
C LEU A 57 -27.27 -4.50 -17.78
N TYR A 58 -27.33 -5.18 -16.63
CA TYR A 58 -27.77 -4.55 -15.39
C TYR A 58 -26.70 -3.57 -14.85
N ALA A 59 -27.09 -2.31 -14.67
CA ALA A 59 -26.22 -1.26 -14.18
C ALA A 59 -26.96 -0.27 -13.27
N GLU A 60 -26.23 0.30 -12.31
CA GLU A 60 -26.63 1.48 -11.54
C GLU A 60 -25.79 2.68 -12.02
N PHE A 61 -26.47 3.78 -12.33
CA PHE A 61 -25.85 4.98 -12.90
C PHE A 61 -25.66 6.08 -11.86
N PHE A 62 -24.45 6.65 -11.83
CA PHE A 62 -24.07 7.73 -10.93
C PHE A 62 -23.66 8.98 -11.73
N PRO A 63 -23.72 10.19 -11.13
CA PRO A 63 -23.23 11.40 -11.78
C PRO A 63 -21.81 11.21 -12.33
N ASP A 64 -21.55 11.74 -13.52
CA ASP A 64 -20.28 11.51 -14.22
C ASP A 64 -19.07 12.00 -13.39
N GLU A 65 -19.27 13.08 -12.63
CA GLU A 65 -18.30 13.69 -11.74
C GLU A 65 -17.91 12.79 -10.56
N ASP A 66 -18.83 11.97 -10.04
CA ASP A 66 -18.56 11.04 -8.95
C ASP A 66 -17.65 9.89 -9.40
N LEU A 67 -17.52 9.65 -10.71
CA LEU A 67 -16.66 8.61 -11.32
C LEU A 67 -15.50 9.20 -12.16
N ALA A 68 -15.23 10.50 -12.02
CA ALA A 68 -14.19 11.19 -12.79
C ALA A 68 -12.76 10.93 -12.28
N GLY A 69 -12.60 10.25 -11.13
CA GLY A 69 -11.29 9.90 -10.58
C GLY A 69 -11.38 9.31 -9.18
N ARG A 70 -10.21 9.05 -8.58
CA ARG A 70 -10.12 8.37 -7.27
C ARG A 70 -10.82 9.13 -6.14
N LEU A 71 -10.59 10.44 -6.02
CA LEU A 71 -11.15 11.23 -4.92
C LEU A 71 -12.69 11.33 -5.01
N PRO A 72 -13.30 11.69 -6.15
CA PRO A 72 -14.76 11.64 -6.28
C PRO A 72 -15.35 10.26 -6.03
N TYR A 73 -14.70 9.19 -6.53
CA TYR A 73 -15.12 7.81 -6.30
C TYR A 73 -15.14 7.45 -4.81
N SER A 74 -14.06 7.79 -4.10
CA SER A 74 -13.97 7.61 -2.65
C SER A 74 -15.12 8.32 -1.93
N LYS A 75 -15.37 9.59 -2.27
CA LYS A 75 -16.49 10.37 -1.71
C LYS A 75 -17.85 9.75 -2.01
N LEU A 76 -18.06 9.20 -3.21
CA LEU A 76 -19.29 8.47 -3.55
C LEU A 76 -19.49 7.26 -2.64
N LEU A 77 -18.43 6.49 -2.35
CA LEU A 77 -18.50 5.32 -1.46
C LEU A 77 -18.64 5.68 0.03
N LEU A 78 -18.59 6.96 0.38
CA LEU A 78 -18.88 7.49 1.72
C LEU A 78 -20.28 8.15 1.83
N LYS A 79 -21.09 8.04 0.77
CA LYS A 79 -22.50 8.46 0.74
C LYS A 79 -23.40 7.28 1.11
N PRO A 80 -24.30 7.39 2.12
CA PRO A 80 -25.27 6.32 2.39
C PRO A 80 -26.15 6.00 1.17
N GLU A 81 -26.42 7.00 0.33
CA GLU A 81 -27.23 6.90 -0.89
C GLU A 81 -26.65 5.90 -1.90
N PHE A 82 -25.34 5.64 -1.87
CA PHE A 82 -24.72 4.59 -2.68
C PHE A 82 -25.19 3.21 -2.23
N TYR A 83 -25.11 2.92 -0.93
CA TYR A 83 -25.48 1.62 -0.37
C TYR A 83 -27.00 1.41 -0.37
N GLU A 84 -27.78 2.48 -0.29
CA GLU A 84 -29.25 2.42 -0.38
C GLU A 84 -29.75 1.87 -1.72
N ARG A 85 -28.95 1.90 -2.80
CA ARG A 85 -29.25 1.22 -4.07
C ARG A 85 -29.29 -0.30 -3.95
N PHE A 86 -28.66 -0.87 -2.93
CA PHE A 86 -28.47 -2.30 -2.76
C PHE A 86 -29.20 -2.88 -1.53
N LEU A 87 -30.25 -2.22 -1.03
CA LEU A 87 -31.00 -2.63 0.16
C LEU A 87 -31.63 -4.04 0.09
N SER A 88 -31.80 -4.60 -1.10
CA SER A 88 -32.26 -5.99 -1.29
C SER A 88 -31.19 -7.05 -1.02
N TYR A 89 -29.95 -6.62 -0.75
CA TYR A 89 -28.80 -7.49 -0.53
C TYR A 89 -28.22 -7.30 0.87
N LYS A 90 -27.74 -8.38 1.48
CA LYS A 90 -27.03 -8.31 2.77
C LYS A 90 -25.62 -7.74 2.57
N TYR A 91 -24.95 -8.14 1.49
CA TYR A 91 -23.60 -7.73 1.14
C TYR A 91 -23.50 -7.19 -0.29
N ILE A 92 -22.53 -6.31 -0.51
CA ILE A 92 -21.99 -6.03 -1.85
C ILE A 92 -20.52 -6.47 -1.90
N LEU A 93 -20.10 -7.10 -2.99
CA LEU A 93 -18.70 -7.25 -3.35
C LEU A 93 -18.34 -6.18 -4.37
N ILE A 94 -17.53 -5.19 -4.00
CA ILE A 94 -16.91 -4.31 -4.98
C ILE A 94 -15.81 -5.10 -5.69
N TYR A 95 -15.91 -5.19 -7.02
CA TYR A 95 -14.95 -5.86 -7.90
C TYR A 95 -14.49 -4.88 -8.99
N GLN A 96 -13.40 -4.16 -8.73
CA GLN A 96 -12.73 -3.35 -9.74
C GLN A 96 -12.00 -4.25 -10.74
N LEU A 97 -11.85 -3.80 -11.98
CA LEU A 97 -11.27 -4.61 -13.05
C LEU A 97 -9.74 -4.69 -13.03
N ASP A 98 -9.10 -4.21 -11.97
CA ASP A 98 -7.73 -4.57 -11.57
C ASP A 98 -7.68 -5.60 -10.43
N ALA A 99 -8.83 -6.19 -10.05
CA ALA A 99 -8.94 -7.36 -9.19
C ALA A 99 -8.96 -8.68 -9.98
N PHE A 100 -8.64 -9.79 -9.30
CA PHE A 100 -8.70 -11.14 -9.87
C PHE A 100 -9.16 -12.13 -8.79
N VAL A 101 -10.26 -12.85 -9.03
CA VAL A 101 -10.74 -13.93 -8.14
C VAL A 101 -10.18 -15.28 -8.59
N PHE A 102 -9.63 -16.06 -7.65
CA PHE A 102 -9.03 -17.37 -7.96
C PHE A 102 -10.03 -18.53 -7.84
N HIS A 103 -10.92 -18.48 -6.86
CA HIS A 103 -11.90 -19.54 -6.59
C HIS A 103 -13.16 -18.95 -5.97
N ASN A 104 -14.30 -19.63 -6.11
CA ASN A 104 -15.51 -19.20 -5.44
C ASN A 104 -15.45 -19.55 -3.95
N LYS A 105 -15.29 -18.51 -3.11
CA LYS A 105 -15.42 -18.58 -1.64
C LYS A 105 -16.35 -17.49 -1.11
N LEU A 106 -17.17 -16.89 -1.96
CA LEU A 106 -17.92 -15.66 -1.61
C LEU A 106 -18.91 -15.91 -0.45
N ASP A 107 -19.65 -17.02 -0.48
CA ASP A 107 -20.58 -17.40 0.60
C ASP A 107 -19.85 -17.61 1.93
N TYR A 108 -18.66 -18.21 1.89
CA TYR A 108 -17.84 -18.40 3.10
C TYR A 108 -17.56 -17.06 3.79
N PHE A 109 -17.13 -16.03 3.04
CA PHE A 109 -16.84 -14.71 3.62
C PHE A 109 -18.09 -13.96 4.07
N CYS A 110 -19.21 -14.10 3.35
CA CYS A 110 -20.50 -13.56 3.78
C CYS A 110 -20.96 -14.19 5.11
N ASN A 111 -20.69 -15.48 5.31
CA ASN A 111 -21.08 -16.23 6.50
C ASN A 111 -20.21 -15.96 7.73
N GLN A 112 -19.02 -15.38 7.57
CA GLN A 112 -18.18 -14.96 8.71
C GLN A 112 -18.75 -13.75 9.47
N GLY A 113 -19.66 -12.98 8.86
CA GLY A 113 -20.40 -11.93 9.55
C GLY A 113 -19.67 -10.60 9.75
N TYR A 114 -18.43 -10.43 9.28
CA TYR A 114 -17.74 -9.12 9.28
C TYR A 114 -18.50 -8.08 8.44
N ASP A 115 -18.26 -6.80 8.76
CA ASP A 115 -18.88 -5.67 8.09
C ASP A 115 -18.10 -5.19 6.88
N TYR A 116 -16.77 -5.36 6.92
CA TYR A 116 -15.89 -5.00 5.81
C TYR A 116 -14.74 -5.99 5.69
N TRP A 117 -14.62 -6.55 4.49
CA TRP A 117 -13.45 -7.31 4.05
C TRP A 117 -12.67 -6.51 3.03
N GLY A 118 -11.35 -6.61 3.13
CA GLY A 118 -10.42 -6.04 2.18
C GLY A 118 -9.06 -6.69 2.32
N ALA A 119 -8.12 -6.31 1.46
CA ALA A 119 -6.76 -6.79 1.58
C ALA A 119 -6.11 -6.19 2.85
N PRO A 120 -5.22 -6.95 3.52
CA PRO A 120 -4.42 -6.41 4.59
C PRO A 120 -3.60 -5.20 4.12
N MET A 121 -3.60 -4.14 4.92
CA MET A 121 -2.85 -2.92 4.63
C MET A 121 -1.63 -2.81 5.53
N PRO A 122 -0.51 -2.25 5.04
CA PRO A 122 0.57 -1.91 5.91
C PRO A 122 0.14 -0.87 6.93
N ILE A 123 0.38 -1.17 8.21
CA ILE A 123 0.03 -0.27 9.31
C ILE A 123 0.66 1.12 9.20
N THR A 124 1.77 1.21 8.48
CA THR A 124 2.46 2.47 8.24
C THR A 124 1.87 3.24 7.06
N TYR A 125 1.02 2.61 6.23
CA TYR A 125 0.43 3.21 5.03
C TYR A 125 -0.50 4.38 5.38
N TRP A 126 -1.37 4.18 6.37
CA TRP A 126 -2.26 5.22 6.89
C TRP A 126 -1.79 5.68 8.26
N LYS A 127 -0.95 6.72 8.24
CA LYS A 127 -0.18 7.20 9.41
C LYS A 127 -1.04 7.54 10.63
N ASN A 128 -2.28 7.97 10.41
CA ASN A 128 -3.15 8.46 11.48
C ASN A 128 -4.19 7.41 11.89
N VAL A 129 -4.51 6.44 11.02
CA VAL A 129 -5.50 5.41 11.31
C VAL A 129 -4.90 4.14 11.87
N PHE A 130 -3.70 3.71 11.45
CA PHE A 130 -3.08 2.44 11.88
C PHE A 130 -3.98 1.22 11.64
N ALA A 131 -4.69 1.23 10.52
CA ALA A 131 -5.70 0.23 10.21
C ALA A 131 -5.11 -1.09 9.67
N ARG A 132 -5.94 -2.14 9.69
CA ARG A 132 -5.50 -3.53 9.44
C ARG A 132 -5.84 -4.04 8.05
N VAL A 133 -6.92 -3.51 7.46
CA VAL A 133 -7.51 -3.95 6.20
C VAL A 133 -7.93 -2.73 5.39
N GLY A 134 -7.99 -2.87 4.09
CA GLY A 134 -8.31 -1.78 3.16
C GLY A 134 -8.48 -2.31 1.75
N ASN A 135 -8.18 -1.46 0.77
CA ASN A 135 -8.16 -1.84 -0.63
C ASN A 135 -9.54 -2.10 -1.24
N GLY A 136 -10.30 -1.01 -1.36
CA GLY A 136 -11.73 -1.00 -1.66
C GLY A 136 -12.09 -1.54 -3.03
N GLY A 137 -11.11 -1.61 -3.93
CA GLY A 137 -11.30 -2.15 -5.27
C GLY A 137 -11.56 -3.66 -5.31
N PHE A 138 -11.22 -4.41 -4.26
CA PHE A 138 -11.73 -5.76 -4.06
C PHE A 138 -12.14 -5.92 -2.59
N SER A 139 -13.39 -5.60 -2.29
CA SER A 139 -13.89 -5.53 -0.90
C SER A 139 -15.33 -6.05 -0.76
N LEU A 140 -15.59 -6.81 0.31
CA LEU A 140 -16.95 -7.27 0.66
C LEU A 140 -17.49 -6.39 1.78
N ARG A 141 -18.65 -5.77 1.57
CA ARG A 141 -19.19 -4.74 2.46
C ARG A 141 -20.61 -5.09 2.88
N LYS A 142 -20.89 -5.14 4.18
CA LYS A 142 -22.25 -5.35 4.70
C LYS A 142 -23.05 -4.07 4.52
N VAL A 143 -24.12 -4.13 3.73
CA VAL A 143 -24.89 -2.95 3.29
C VAL A 143 -25.38 -2.14 4.47
N SER A 144 -26.01 -2.80 5.45
CA SER A 144 -26.57 -2.13 6.64
C SER A 144 -25.51 -1.44 7.50
N SER A 145 -24.35 -2.08 7.68
CA SER A 145 -23.25 -1.51 8.47
C SER A 145 -22.59 -0.34 7.77
N CYS A 146 -22.39 -0.41 6.45
CA CYS A 146 -21.89 0.71 5.67
C CYS A 146 -22.85 1.91 5.69
N ILE A 147 -24.17 1.69 5.60
CA ILE A 147 -25.16 2.77 5.77
C ILE A 147 -25.04 3.41 7.15
N ARG A 148 -24.91 2.61 8.21
CA ARG A 148 -24.76 3.11 9.59
C ARG A 148 -23.54 4.01 9.72
N VAL A 149 -22.35 3.52 9.37
CA VAL A 149 -21.10 4.29 9.57
C VAL A 149 -21.00 5.50 8.64
N THR A 150 -21.49 5.41 7.39
CA THR A 150 -21.46 6.57 6.48
C THR A 150 -22.40 7.69 6.90
N ARG A 151 -23.49 7.39 7.62
CA ARG A 151 -24.34 8.41 8.27
C ARG A 151 -23.65 9.08 9.46
N MET A 152 -22.75 8.37 10.15
CA MET A 152 -21.93 8.91 11.25
C MET A 152 -20.69 9.66 10.77
N ARG A 153 -20.46 9.80 9.44
CA ARG A 153 -19.18 10.30 8.92
C ARG A 153 -18.78 11.67 9.47
N GLN A 154 -19.75 12.58 9.66
CA GLN A 154 -19.46 13.93 10.16
C GLN A 154 -19.00 13.88 11.62
N GLU A 155 -19.65 13.08 12.47
CA GLU A 155 -19.24 12.87 13.85
C GLU A 155 -17.83 12.26 13.93
N ILE A 156 -17.51 11.32 13.03
CA ILE A 156 -16.18 10.73 12.91
C ILE A 156 -15.15 11.78 12.49
N TYR A 157 -15.48 12.66 11.55
CA TYR A 157 -14.61 13.75 11.13
C TYR A 157 -14.34 14.73 12.27
N ASP A 158 -15.39 15.12 12.99
CA ASP A 158 -15.28 16.06 14.11
C ASP A 158 -14.48 15.45 15.27
N LYS A 159 -14.68 14.14 15.55
CA LYS A 159 -13.93 13.39 16.58
C LYS A 159 -12.44 13.26 16.24
N THR A 160 -12.10 13.07 14.97
CA THR A 160 -10.73 12.72 14.55
C THR A 160 -9.91 13.90 14.04
N GLY A 161 -10.56 14.91 13.47
CA GLY A 161 -9.90 15.95 12.68
C GLY A 161 -9.30 15.46 11.36
N LEU A 162 -9.63 14.25 10.90
CA LEU A 162 -9.00 13.57 9.75
C LEU A 162 -9.84 13.58 8.46
N GLN A 163 -10.75 14.54 8.30
CA GLN A 163 -11.67 14.56 7.16
C GLN A 163 -10.95 14.42 5.80
N SER A 164 -9.86 15.15 5.61
CA SER A 164 -9.12 15.16 4.33
C SER A 164 -8.55 13.78 3.99
N GLU A 165 -7.97 13.09 4.98
CA GLU A 165 -7.43 11.74 4.83
C GLU A 165 -8.53 10.71 4.57
N LEU A 166 -9.58 10.73 5.41
CA LEU A 166 -10.67 9.76 5.32
C LEU A 166 -11.50 9.92 4.02
N GLU A 167 -11.59 11.12 3.45
CA GLU A 167 -12.21 11.35 2.14
C GLU A 167 -11.27 11.02 0.97
N ALA A 168 -9.95 11.12 1.14
CA ALA A 168 -8.98 10.81 0.09
C ALA A 168 -8.92 9.31 -0.25
N SER A 169 -9.30 8.46 0.70
CA SER A 169 -9.42 7.01 0.51
C SER A 169 -10.53 6.47 1.42
N GLU A 170 -11.62 5.99 0.83
CA GLU A 170 -12.76 5.43 1.56
C GLU A 170 -12.32 4.21 2.40
N ASP A 171 -11.29 3.53 1.94
CA ASP A 171 -10.62 2.46 2.65
C ASP A 171 -10.13 2.88 4.03
N GLU A 172 -9.57 4.09 4.14
CA GLU A 172 -9.05 4.63 5.38
C GLU A 172 -10.21 4.92 6.36
N PHE A 173 -11.36 5.35 5.84
CA PHE A 173 -12.59 5.53 6.62
C PHE A 173 -13.13 4.21 7.19
N PHE A 174 -13.35 3.19 6.35
CA PHE A 174 -13.87 1.91 6.84
C PHE A 174 -12.90 1.23 7.80
N ALA A 175 -11.61 1.38 7.56
CA ALA A 175 -10.61 0.79 8.42
C ALA A 175 -10.45 1.56 9.75
N TYR A 176 -10.71 2.87 9.77
CA TYR A 176 -10.88 3.62 11.02
C TYR A 176 -12.09 3.12 11.81
N CYS A 177 -13.23 2.96 11.15
CA CYS A 177 -14.45 2.43 11.79
C CYS A 177 -14.17 1.07 12.44
N GLY A 178 -13.44 0.18 11.75
CA GLY A 178 -13.06 -1.13 12.27
C GLY A 178 -12.05 -1.13 13.41
N LYS A 179 -11.37 -0.01 13.65
CA LYS A 179 -10.41 0.15 14.75
C LYS A 179 -11.07 0.74 15.99
N ASP A 180 -11.99 1.67 15.80
CA ASP A 180 -12.64 2.37 16.91
C ASP A 180 -13.67 1.46 17.57
N LYS A 181 -13.41 1.06 18.81
CA LYS A 181 -14.27 0.15 19.58
C LYS A 181 -15.62 0.75 19.95
N GLU A 182 -15.78 2.07 19.83
CA GLU A 182 -17.06 2.75 20.06
C GLU A 182 -17.97 2.68 18.83
N ILE A 183 -17.42 2.31 17.67
CA ILE A 183 -18.15 2.15 16.42
C ILE A 183 -18.47 0.67 16.26
N ASP A 184 -19.76 0.33 16.20
CA ASP A 184 -20.21 -1.00 15.81
C ASP A 184 -19.86 -1.22 14.32
N PHE A 185 -18.65 -1.69 14.05
CA PHE A 185 -18.15 -2.01 12.71
C PHE A 185 -16.99 -3.01 12.79
N GLU A 186 -17.24 -4.25 12.40
CA GLU A 186 -16.27 -5.34 12.57
C GLU A 186 -15.44 -5.58 11.31
N VAL A 187 -14.12 -5.59 11.48
CA VAL A 187 -13.13 -5.90 10.44
C VAL A 187 -12.22 -7.06 10.87
N PRO A 188 -11.85 -7.96 9.95
CA PRO A 188 -11.01 -9.09 10.29
C PRO A 188 -9.57 -8.66 10.62
N ALA A 189 -8.89 -9.44 11.46
CA ALA A 189 -7.44 -9.30 11.65
C ALA A 189 -6.69 -9.56 10.34
N SER A 190 -5.52 -8.95 10.15
CA SER A 190 -4.76 -9.00 8.89
C SER A 190 -4.48 -10.43 8.40
N LYS A 191 -4.20 -11.39 9.30
CA LYS A 191 -4.01 -12.80 8.92
C LYS A 191 -5.28 -13.44 8.33
N ILE A 192 -6.47 -13.07 8.82
CA ILE A 192 -7.75 -13.56 8.33
C ILE A 192 -8.10 -12.85 7.01
N ALA A 193 -7.90 -11.53 6.95
CA ALA A 193 -8.07 -10.76 5.71
C ALA A 193 -7.16 -11.22 4.57
N ALA A 194 -5.95 -11.70 4.87
CA ALA A 194 -5.05 -12.26 3.86
C ALA A 194 -5.62 -13.50 3.15
N GLN A 195 -6.62 -14.19 3.73
CA GLN A 195 -7.35 -15.28 3.06
C GLN A 195 -8.39 -14.75 2.07
N PHE A 196 -8.88 -13.53 2.28
CA PHE A 196 -9.83 -12.85 1.39
C PHE A 196 -9.10 -12.22 0.21
N SER A 197 -8.13 -11.34 0.48
CA SER A 197 -7.40 -10.67 -0.58
C SER A 197 -5.96 -10.32 -0.22
N VAL A 198 -5.12 -10.20 -1.23
CA VAL A 198 -3.73 -9.77 -1.12
C VAL A 198 -3.45 -8.68 -2.16
N GLU A 199 -2.90 -7.56 -1.70
CA GLU A 199 -2.20 -6.59 -2.56
C GLU A 199 -0.79 -6.37 -2.04
N PHE A 200 -0.65 -6.03 -0.75
CA PHE A 200 0.64 -5.77 -0.09
C PHE A 200 1.20 -7.03 0.59
N ASN A 201 2.51 -7.03 0.86
CA ASN A 201 3.17 -8.11 1.60
C ASN A 201 2.95 -8.03 3.12
N VAL A 202 1.69 -8.11 3.53
CA VAL A 202 1.35 -8.11 4.96
C VAL A 202 1.41 -9.51 5.53
N ALA A 203 2.03 -9.64 6.70
CA ALA A 203 2.25 -10.92 7.38
C ALA A 203 2.95 -12.01 6.51
N HIS A 204 3.91 -11.59 5.66
CA HIS A 204 4.58 -12.49 4.71
C HIS A 204 3.59 -13.20 3.77
N SER A 205 2.51 -12.52 3.37
CA SER A 205 1.47 -13.09 2.52
C SER A 205 2.04 -13.55 1.18
N TRP A 206 2.96 -12.80 0.58
CA TRP A 206 3.54 -13.14 -0.72
C TRP A 206 4.40 -14.39 -0.67
N ASP A 207 5.15 -14.59 0.41
CA ASP A 207 6.03 -15.76 0.59
C ASP A 207 5.24 -17.07 0.72
N LYS A 208 3.93 -16.96 0.99
CA LYS A 208 3.01 -18.10 1.16
C LYS A 208 2.16 -18.37 -0.08
N LEU A 209 2.24 -17.51 -1.10
CA LEU A 209 1.46 -17.68 -2.32
C LEU A 209 2.01 -18.88 -3.11
N SER A 210 1.12 -19.81 -3.39
CA SER A 210 1.30 -20.96 -4.27
C SER A 210 -0.06 -21.29 -4.86
N VAL A 211 -0.11 -22.06 -5.96
CA VAL A 211 -1.38 -22.43 -6.61
C VAL A 211 -2.31 -23.18 -5.63
N GLU A 212 -1.73 -23.94 -4.70
CA GLU A 212 -2.44 -24.69 -3.66
C GLU A 212 -2.89 -23.82 -2.48
N ASN A 213 -2.34 -22.61 -2.33
CA ASN A 213 -2.58 -21.72 -1.21
C ASN A 213 -2.84 -20.28 -1.67
N LEU A 214 -3.87 -20.12 -2.51
CA LEU A 214 -4.32 -18.82 -2.99
C LEU A 214 -5.42 -18.21 -2.10
N PRO A 215 -5.43 -16.87 -1.93
CA PRO A 215 -6.56 -16.17 -1.32
C PRO A 215 -7.82 -16.30 -2.19
N PHE A 216 -8.95 -15.75 -1.72
CA PHE A 216 -10.15 -15.66 -2.55
C PHE A 216 -9.91 -14.85 -3.82
N GLY A 217 -9.25 -13.70 -3.71
CA GLY A 217 -8.77 -12.95 -4.85
C GLY A 217 -7.54 -12.12 -4.54
N CYS A 218 -7.14 -11.29 -5.48
CA CYS A 218 -6.15 -10.25 -5.30
C CYS A 218 -6.60 -8.96 -5.96
N HIS A 219 -5.89 -7.87 -5.66
CA HIS A 219 -6.13 -6.56 -6.24
C HIS A 219 -4.85 -5.99 -6.84
N ALA A 220 -5.01 -5.05 -7.76
CA ALA A 220 -3.95 -4.38 -8.48
C ALA A 220 -3.02 -5.33 -9.26
N TRP A 221 -3.48 -6.54 -9.61
CA TRP A 221 -2.61 -7.59 -10.15
C TRP A 221 -1.87 -7.18 -11.43
N SER A 222 -2.52 -6.33 -12.23
CA SER A 222 -2.02 -5.86 -13.52
C SER A 222 -1.07 -4.66 -13.39
N LYS A 223 -0.92 -4.05 -12.20
CA LYS A 223 -0.02 -2.89 -12.06
C LYS A 223 1.43 -3.32 -12.29
N PRO A 224 2.27 -2.51 -12.97
CA PRO A 224 3.64 -2.87 -13.34
C PRO A 224 4.48 -3.41 -12.19
N GLN A 225 4.28 -2.87 -10.99
CA GLN A 225 5.01 -3.28 -9.80
C GLN A 225 4.64 -4.67 -9.31
N TYR A 226 3.39 -5.11 -9.47
CA TYR A 226 2.89 -6.38 -8.94
C TYR A 226 2.81 -7.48 -10.00
N LEU A 227 2.92 -7.14 -11.28
CA LEU A 227 2.78 -8.10 -12.36
C LEU A 227 3.80 -9.24 -12.29
N SER A 228 5.04 -8.97 -11.88
CA SER A 228 6.06 -10.02 -11.69
C SER A 228 5.81 -10.95 -10.49
N LEU A 229 4.97 -10.53 -9.54
CA LEU A 229 4.49 -11.39 -8.46
C LEU A 229 3.35 -12.29 -8.96
N TRP A 230 2.36 -11.71 -9.64
CA TRP A 230 1.13 -12.40 -9.99
C TRP A 230 1.22 -13.23 -11.26
N LYS A 231 2.00 -12.82 -12.27
CA LYS A 231 2.08 -13.50 -13.56
C LYS A 231 2.35 -15.02 -13.44
N PRO A 232 3.35 -15.50 -12.68
CA PRO A 232 3.60 -16.94 -12.55
C PRO A 232 2.42 -17.73 -11.96
N ILE A 233 1.58 -17.09 -11.14
CA ILE A 233 0.36 -17.68 -10.58
C ILE A 233 -0.76 -17.65 -11.63
N LEU A 234 -0.95 -16.50 -12.28
CA LEU A 234 -2.03 -16.24 -13.24
C LEU A 234 -1.91 -17.07 -14.52
N GLU A 235 -0.71 -17.54 -14.89
CA GLU A 235 -0.49 -18.49 -16.00
C GLU A 235 -1.29 -19.81 -15.84
N ASN A 236 -1.72 -20.15 -14.62
CA ASN A 236 -2.60 -21.30 -14.36
C ASN A 236 -4.09 -21.03 -14.65
N PHE A 237 -4.47 -19.76 -14.85
CA PHE A 237 -5.85 -19.31 -15.02
C PHE A 237 -6.10 -18.57 -16.32
N VAL A 238 -5.04 -17.96 -16.89
CA VAL A 238 -5.10 -17.06 -18.04
C VAL A 238 -4.05 -17.50 -19.05
N GLU A 239 -4.44 -17.51 -20.33
CA GLU A 239 -3.52 -17.80 -21.42
C GLU A 239 -2.30 -16.85 -21.39
N LEU A 240 -1.10 -17.42 -21.48
CA LEU A 240 0.16 -16.67 -21.42
C LEU A 240 0.20 -15.51 -22.42
N SER A 241 -0.31 -15.72 -23.63
CA SER A 241 -0.36 -14.69 -24.68
C SER A 241 -1.18 -13.45 -24.30
N LEU A 242 -2.17 -13.60 -23.41
CA LEU A 242 -2.96 -12.48 -22.90
C LEU A 242 -2.20 -11.74 -21.78
N LEU A 243 -1.47 -12.46 -20.94
CA LEU A 243 -0.63 -11.87 -19.89
C LEU A 243 0.55 -11.09 -20.50
N GLU A 244 1.13 -11.58 -21.59
CA GLU A 244 2.17 -10.87 -22.36
C GLU A 244 1.64 -9.56 -22.97
N LYS A 245 0.39 -9.54 -23.44
CA LYS A 245 -0.24 -8.28 -23.90
C LYS A 245 -0.36 -7.26 -22.78
N VAL A 246 -0.70 -7.69 -21.56
CA VAL A 246 -0.75 -6.81 -20.39
C VAL A 246 0.63 -6.23 -20.08
N GLU A 247 1.70 -7.04 -20.15
CA GLU A 247 3.07 -6.52 -19.98
C GLU A 247 3.45 -5.46 -21.01
N LEU A 248 3.02 -5.64 -22.28
CA LEU A 248 3.29 -4.70 -23.36
C LEU A 248 2.51 -3.38 -23.24
N GLU A 249 1.42 -3.34 -22.46
CA GLU A 249 0.68 -2.10 -22.18
C GLU A 249 1.49 -1.10 -21.31
N PHE A 250 2.59 -1.55 -20.69
CA PHE A 250 3.40 -0.73 -19.78
C PHE A 250 4.80 -0.42 -20.33
N ASP A 251 5.27 0.81 -20.10
CA ASP A 251 6.65 1.21 -20.43
C ASP A 251 7.64 0.45 -19.53
N LYS A 252 8.72 -0.11 -20.12
CA LYS A 252 9.79 -0.78 -19.38
C LYS A 252 10.40 0.08 -18.27
N LYS A 253 10.33 1.41 -18.38
CA LYS A 253 10.77 2.35 -17.32
C LYS A 253 9.88 2.33 -16.07
N GLN A 254 8.67 1.78 -16.14
CA GLN A 254 7.74 1.65 -15.02
C GLN A 254 7.89 0.32 -14.26
N HIS A 255 8.71 -0.62 -14.76
CA HIS A 255 9.01 -1.87 -14.06
C HIS A 255 9.98 -1.64 -12.90
N ILE A 256 9.44 -1.24 -11.76
CA ILE A 256 10.15 -1.34 -10.49
C ILE A 256 9.68 -2.63 -9.81
N SER A 257 10.61 -3.49 -9.38
CA SER A 257 10.28 -4.73 -8.66
C SER A 257 9.41 -4.44 -7.41
N TYR A 258 8.36 -5.23 -7.17
CA TYR A 258 7.53 -5.17 -5.96
C TYR A 258 8.38 -5.16 -4.67
N ARG A 259 9.49 -5.92 -4.66
CA ARG A 259 10.40 -5.99 -3.51
C ARG A 259 11.04 -4.62 -3.25
N ASN A 260 11.49 -3.92 -4.28
CA ASN A 260 12.15 -2.62 -4.14
C ASN A 260 11.17 -1.48 -3.77
N LEU A 261 9.91 -1.56 -4.20
CA LEU A 261 8.88 -0.56 -3.89
C LEU A 261 8.39 -0.63 -2.45
N GLU A 262 8.10 -1.83 -1.95
CA GLU A 262 7.72 -1.98 -0.54
C GLU A 262 8.86 -1.64 0.39
N TRP A 263 10.09 -2.05 0.06
CA TRP A 263 11.27 -1.68 0.87
C TRP A 263 11.41 -0.17 1.02
N ASN A 264 11.15 0.60 -0.03
CA ASN A 264 11.20 2.07 0.01
C ASN A 264 9.99 2.70 0.71
N ARG A 265 8.77 2.18 0.51
CA ARG A 265 7.57 2.72 1.17
C ARG A 265 7.56 2.40 2.66
N VAL A 266 7.84 1.16 3.04
CA VAL A 266 7.90 0.74 4.45
C VAL A 266 9.05 1.45 5.15
N SER A 267 10.21 1.65 4.49
CA SER A 267 11.29 2.43 5.10
C SER A 267 10.89 3.88 5.37
N ILE A 268 10.28 4.56 4.39
CA ILE A 268 9.81 5.95 4.55
C ILE A 268 8.76 6.05 5.65
N LEU A 269 7.74 5.20 5.63
CA LEU A 269 6.61 5.31 6.55
C LEU A 269 6.98 4.84 7.97
N LEU A 270 7.86 3.84 8.10
CA LEU A 270 8.44 3.50 9.40
C LEU A 270 9.28 4.67 9.91
N PHE A 271 10.12 5.26 9.06
CA PHE A 271 10.97 6.39 9.43
C PHE A 271 10.16 7.53 10.05
N GLU A 272 9.06 7.92 9.41
CA GLU A 272 8.15 8.93 9.95
C GLU A 272 7.51 8.52 11.28
N ARG A 273 7.23 7.23 11.48
CA ARG A 273 6.73 6.70 12.76
C ARG A 273 7.81 6.71 13.85
N LEU A 274 9.04 6.30 13.55
CA LEU A 274 10.15 6.29 14.50
C LEU A 274 10.42 7.68 15.08
N LEU A 275 10.24 8.71 14.25
CA LEU A 275 10.41 10.11 14.65
C LEU A 275 9.26 10.62 15.53
N ARG A 276 8.04 10.12 15.35
CA ARG A 276 6.89 10.51 16.18
C ARG A 276 6.91 9.86 17.56
N GLU A 277 7.37 8.62 17.65
CA GLU A 277 7.22 7.81 18.87
C GLU A 277 8.45 7.85 19.81
N GLN A 278 9.54 8.57 19.46
CA GLN A 278 10.81 8.66 20.23
C GLN A 278 11.16 7.37 20.98
N ASN A 279 11.41 6.30 20.21
CA ASN A 279 11.39 4.95 20.76
C ASN A 279 12.80 4.48 21.15
N ASP A 280 13.03 4.23 22.45
CA ASP A 280 14.30 3.70 22.99
C ASP A 280 14.80 2.44 22.26
N LYS A 281 13.89 1.62 21.71
CA LYS A 281 14.26 0.43 20.94
C LYS A 281 15.00 0.78 19.64
N VAL A 282 14.68 1.91 19.01
CA VAL A 282 15.40 2.38 17.81
C VAL A 282 16.82 2.75 18.16
N LYS A 283 17.00 3.47 19.28
CA LYS A 283 18.31 3.82 19.82
C LYS A 283 19.14 2.56 20.06
N MET A 284 18.59 1.57 20.77
CA MET A 284 19.25 0.30 21.02
C MET A 284 19.70 -0.41 19.73
N ILE A 285 18.80 -0.51 18.74
CA ILE A 285 19.15 -1.14 17.46
C ILE A 285 20.20 -0.33 16.71
N LEU A 286 20.13 1.00 16.74
CA LEU A 286 21.12 1.86 16.10
C LEU A 286 22.49 1.75 16.78
N ASP A 287 22.53 1.64 18.12
CA ASP A 287 23.75 1.41 18.91
C ASP A 287 24.40 0.05 18.59
N GLU A 288 23.61 -0.97 18.23
CA GLU A 288 24.12 -2.26 17.74
C GLU A 288 24.70 -2.20 16.33
N ILE A 289 24.27 -1.24 15.50
CA ILE A 289 24.70 -1.12 14.10
C ILE A 289 25.88 -0.15 13.97
N LEU A 290 25.79 0.98 14.65
CA LEU A 290 26.67 2.13 14.50
C LEU A 290 27.20 2.60 15.86
N PRO A 291 28.53 2.70 16.04
CA PRO A 291 29.14 3.03 17.32
C PRO A 291 28.90 4.50 17.71
N GLN A 292 28.34 4.73 18.90
CA GLN A 292 27.97 6.08 19.36
C GLN A 292 29.14 7.07 19.45
N TYR A 293 30.37 6.59 19.68
CA TYR A 293 31.56 7.43 19.80
C TYR A 293 32.08 7.94 18.44
N ALA A 294 31.64 7.35 17.32
CA ALA A 294 32.13 7.72 16.00
C ALA A 294 31.51 9.04 15.53
N LYS A 295 32.25 9.74 14.67
CA LYS A 295 31.75 10.90 13.94
C LYS A 295 31.40 10.51 12.51
N TYR A 296 30.25 10.93 12.02
CA TYR A 296 29.75 10.46 10.74
C TYR A 296 29.93 11.50 9.64
N ILE A 297 30.29 11.02 8.46
CA ILE A 297 30.30 11.81 7.22
C ILE A 297 29.23 11.24 6.31
N ILE A 298 28.23 12.04 5.94
CA ILE A 298 27.16 11.58 5.04
C ILE A 298 27.53 11.93 3.61
N TRP A 299 27.68 10.92 2.75
CA TRP A 299 28.00 11.11 1.33
C TRP A 299 26.74 11.08 0.46
N GLY A 300 26.37 12.27 -0.02
CA GLY A 300 25.17 12.61 -0.77
C GLY A 300 24.38 13.70 -0.04
N ASN A 301 23.74 14.62 -0.76
CA ASN A 301 22.87 15.65 -0.18
C ASN A 301 21.44 15.64 -0.78
N GLY A 302 20.85 14.44 -0.91
CA GLY A 302 19.49 14.23 -1.43
C GLY A 302 18.49 13.78 -0.37
N LEU A 303 17.33 13.27 -0.80
CA LEU A 303 16.28 12.77 0.10
C LEU A 303 16.76 11.69 1.08
N VAL A 304 17.60 10.76 0.61
CA VAL A 304 18.17 9.68 1.44
C VAL A 304 19.09 10.26 2.52
N ALA A 305 19.90 11.26 2.17
CA ALA A 305 20.74 11.96 3.13
C ALA A 305 19.93 12.74 4.17
N ASN A 306 18.81 13.35 3.78
CA ASN A 306 17.90 14.02 4.72
C ASN A 306 17.34 13.04 5.77
N ARG A 307 16.96 11.82 5.35
CA ARG A 307 16.56 10.76 6.30
C ARG A 307 17.71 10.39 7.23
N ALA A 308 18.91 10.12 6.68
CA ALA A 308 20.08 9.79 7.50
C ALA A 308 20.38 10.88 8.55
N LYS A 309 20.39 12.16 8.13
CA LYS A 309 20.61 13.32 9.00
C LYS A 309 19.59 13.36 10.14
N GLN A 310 18.31 13.21 9.82
CA GLN A 310 17.25 13.28 10.81
C GLN A 310 17.32 12.13 11.83
N LEU A 311 17.61 10.91 11.38
CA LEU A 311 17.82 9.76 12.27
C LEU A 311 18.98 9.99 13.23
N PHE A 312 20.09 10.48 12.66
CA PHE A 312 21.33 10.66 13.39
C PHE A 312 21.17 11.77 14.43
N LYS A 313 20.52 12.86 14.06
CA LYS A 313 20.16 13.94 14.99
C LYS A 313 19.29 13.45 16.15
N GLU A 314 18.21 12.74 15.85
CA GLU A 314 17.26 12.26 16.87
C GLU A 314 17.92 11.29 17.88
N TYR A 315 18.82 10.43 17.41
CA TYR A 315 19.46 9.39 18.22
C TYR A 315 20.93 9.68 18.55
N GLY A 316 21.30 10.98 18.54
CA GLY A 316 22.56 11.47 19.10
C GLY A 316 23.83 11.00 18.37
N ARG A 317 23.80 10.90 17.05
CA ARG A 317 24.95 10.64 16.19
C ARG A 317 25.51 11.94 15.65
N THR A 318 26.78 12.23 15.94
CA THR A 318 27.44 13.45 15.49
C THR A 318 27.77 13.37 14.01
N ILE A 319 27.20 14.27 13.21
CA ILE A 319 27.55 14.44 11.80
C ILE A 319 28.59 15.55 11.70
N GLU A 320 29.73 15.25 11.09
CA GLU A 320 30.83 16.20 10.97
C GLU A 320 30.81 16.93 9.63
N TYR A 321 30.53 16.20 8.54
CA TYR A 321 30.48 16.75 7.19
C TYR A 321 29.41 16.06 6.32
N ILE A 322 28.95 16.80 5.31
CA ILE A 322 28.20 16.26 4.18
C ILE A 322 29.11 16.29 2.96
N PHE A 323 29.32 15.14 2.33
CA PHE A 323 30.07 15.01 1.09
C PHE A 323 29.10 15.10 -0.09
N ASP A 324 29.26 16.09 -0.97
CA ASP A 324 28.52 16.17 -2.24
C ASP A 324 29.47 16.64 -3.34
N ILE A 325 29.43 15.99 -4.51
CA ILE A 325 30.29 16.34 -5.64
C ILE A 325 30.03 17.76 -6.16
N ARG A 326 28.83 18.30 -5.90
CA ARG A 326 28.41 19.66 -6.26
C ARG A 326 28.61 20.66 -5.12
N ALA A 327 29.33 20.29 -4.06
CA ALA A 327 29.69 21.24 -3.01
C ALA A 327 30.40 22.46 -3.65
N GLU A 328 30.14 23.67 -3.11
CA GLU A 328 30.54 24.99 -3.63
C GLU A 328 29.64 25.57 -4.73
N GLU A 329 28.69 24.83 -5.28
CA GLU A 329 27.61 25.41 -6.08
C GLU A 329 26.68 26.24 -5.16
N LYS A 330 26.30 27.47 -5.57
CA LYS A 330 25.47 28.40 -4.77
C LYS A 330 24.14 27.82 -4.24
N LYS A 331 23.68 26.68 -4.77
CA LYS A 331 22.41 26.02 -4.41
C LYS A 331 22.57 24.76 -3.56
N VAL A 332 23.80 24.36 -3.21
CA VAL A 332 24.08 23.12 -2.45
C VAL A 332 24.57 23.52 -1.06
N ASN A 333 23.63 23.97 -0.23
CA ASN A 333 23.86 24.26 1.19
C ASN A 333 23.01 23.32 2.04
N ASP A 334 23.52 22.95 3.22
CA ASP A 334 22.78 22.29 4.29
C ASP A 334 22.68 23.26 5.47
N SER A 335 21.53 23.31 6.12
CA SER A 335 21.26 24.30 7.18
C SER A 335 21.99 23.99 8.49
N GLU A 336 22.42 22.75 8.69
CA GLU A 336 22.96 22.28 9.98
C GLU A 336 24.41 21.81 9.89
N ASN A 337 24.84 21.29 8.74
CA ASN A 337 26.14 20.66 8.56
C ASN A 337 26.90 21.28 7.38
N ARG A 338 28.24 21.28 7.47
CA ARG A 338 29.08 21.82 6.39
C ARG A 338 29.11 20.84 5.21
N VAL A 339 28.72 21.32 4.03
CA VAL A 339 28.84 20.56 2.77
C VAL A 339 30.20 20.81 2.14
N VAL A 340 30.92 19.74 1.81
CA VAL A 340 32.28 19.80 1.22
C VAL A 340 32.41 18.79 0.09
N LYS A 341 33.36 19.03 -0.82
CA LYS A 341 33.69 18.04 -1.85
C LYS A 341 34.31 16.80 -1.20
N PRO A 342 34.00 15.59 -1.68
CA PRO A 342 34.56 14.38 -1.10
C PRO A 342 36.08 14.31 -1.28
N GLN A 343 36.81 14.18 -0.18
CA GLN A 343 38.28 14.07 -0.18
C GLN A 343 38.75 13.15 0.95
N LYS A 344 39.70 12.24 0.65
CA LYS A 344 40.26 11.29 1.63
C LYS A 344 40.84 11.98 2.87
N THR A 345 41.49 13.14 2.68
CA THR A 345 42.16 13.90 3.76
C THR A 345 41.20 14.45 4.81
N ILE A 346 39.91 14.58 4.50
CA ILE A 346 38.88 15.04 5.44
C ILE A 346 38.38 13.89 6.32
N ILE A 347 38.55 12.63 5.89
CA ILE A 347 38.13 11.45 6.63
C ILE A 347 39.18 11.14 7.70
N GLY A 348 38.89 11.51 8.94
CA GLY A 348 39.69 11.18 10.11
C GLY A 348 39.59 9.71 10.52
N LYS A 349 40.43 9.30 11.48
CA LYS A 349 40.50 7.91 11.95
C LYS A 349 39.22 7.41 12.63
N ASP A 350 38.52 8.31 13.32
CA ASP A 350 37.28 8.00 14.05
C ASP A 350 36.02 8.28 13.20
N ASN A 351 36.21 8.61 11.92
CA ASN A 351 35.10 8.88 11.03
C ASN A 351 34.55 7.60 10.40
N ILE A 352 33.23 7.54 10.32
CA ILE A 352 32.51 6.53 9.53
C ILE A 352 31.73 7.24 8.43
N VAL A 353 31.95 6.81 7.19
CA VAL A 353 31.25 7.37 6.03
C VAL A 353 29.93 6.63 5.80
N ILE A 354 28.84 7.37 5.65
CA ILE A 354 27.51 6.85 5.34
C ILE A 354 27.15 7.22 3.90
N ILE A 355 27.11 6.24 3.01
CA ILE A 355 26.70 6.44 1.62
C ILE A 355 25.18 6.60 1.60
N ALA A 356 24.71 7.82 1.33
CA ALA A 356 23.29 8.21 1.37
C ALA A 356 22.77 8.60 -0.02
N THR A 357 23.02 7.75 -0.99
CA THR A 357 22.50 7.87 -2.37
C THR A 357 22.28 6.48 -2.96
N THR A 358 21.18 6.31 -3.71
CA THR A 358 20.89 5.06 -4.41
C THR A 358 21.52 5.02 -5.79
N LYS A 359 21.62 6.17 -6.46
CA LYS A 359 22.05 6.27 -7.87
C LYS A 359 23.56 6.01 -8.05
N TYR A 360 24.37 6.48 -7.11
CA TYR A 360 25.83 6.50 -7.23
C TYR A 360 26.53 5.62 -6.17
N SER A 361 25.78 4.74 -5.48
CA SER A 361 26.31 3.98 -4.36
C SER A 361 27.52 3.12 -4.74
N GLY A 362 27.45 2.44 -5.90
CA GLY A 362 28.53 1.59 -6.39
C GLY A 362 29.83 2.35 -6.70
N GLU A 363 29.73 3.54 -7.29
CA GLU A 363 30.89 4.40 -7.59
C GLU A 363 31.55 4.90 -6.30
N ILE A 364 30.75 5.39 -5.36
CA ILE A 364 31.24 5.90 -4.07
C ILE A 364 31.88 4.76 -3.26
N LYS A 365 31.27 3.58 -3.26
CA LYS A 365 31.81 2.38 -2.61
C LYS A 365 33.19 2.02 -3.14
N LYS A 366 33.34 1.99 -4.47
CA LYS A 366 34.63 1.72 -5.11
C LYS A 366 35.67 2.78 -4.73
N GLN A 367 35.29 4.05 -4.73
CA GLN A 367 36.16 5.16 -4.35
C GLN A 367 36.63 5.07 -2.89
N LEU A 368 35.74 4.73 -1.95
CA LEU A 368 36.09 4.53 -0.54
C LEU A 368 37.04 3.35 -0.34
N GLN A 369 36.83 2.26 -1.09
CA GLN A 369 37.73 1.11 -1.08
C GLN A 369 39.12 1.44 -1.65
N GLU A 370 39.20 2.22 -2.74
CA GLU A 370 40.46 2.76 -3.28
C GLU A 370 41.16 3.69 -2.28
N TRP A 371 40.39 4.39 -1.44
CA TRP A 371 40.94 5.17 -0.33
C TRP A 371 41.39 4.33 0.86
N GLY A 372 41.21 3.00 0.82
CA GLY A 372 41.60 2.06 1.87
C GLY A 372 40.61 2.01 3.03
N ILE A 373 39.38 2.46 2.83
CA ILE A 373 38.33 2.44 3.85
C ILE A 373 37.52 1.15 3.66
N GLU A 374 37.38 0.37 4.73
CA GLU A 374 36.72 -0.94 4.69
C GLU A 374 35.20 -0.83 4.89
N GLU A 375 34.42 -1.54 4.07
CA GLU A 375 32.96 -1.65 4.24
C GLU A 375 32.62 -2.38 5.54
N GLY A 376 31.62 -1.90 6.27
CA GLY A 376 31.20 -2.49 7.54
C GLY A 376 32.05 -2.06 8.74
N LYS A 377 33.13 -1.29 8.52
CA LYS A 377 33.93 -0.67 9.59
C LYS A 377 34.05 0.84 9.39
N GLY A 378 34.68 1.25 8.28
CA GLY A 378 34.94 2.65 7.97
C GLY A 378 33.86 3.29 7.09
N PHE A 379 33.05 2.50 6.41
CA PHE A 379 31.86 3.02 5.74
C PHE A 379 30.69 2.03 5.69
N TRP A 380 29.48 2.57 5.53
CA TRP A 380 28.24 1.82 5.39
C TRP A 380 27.34 2.46 4.35
N GLU A 381 26.54 1.66 3.65
CA GLU A 381 25.41 2.20 2.90
C GLU A 381 24.24 2.48 3.84
N TYR A 382 23.60 3.64 3.72
CA TYR A 382 22.44 3.98 4.54
C TYR A 382 21.30 2.96 4.40
N ALA A 383 21.11 2.41 3.19
CA ALA A 383 20.12 1.37 2.93
C ALA A 383 20.34 0.10 3.78
N GLN A 384 21.59 -0.25 4.10
CA GLN A 384 21.91 -1.39 4.97
C GLN A 384 21.51 -1.11 6.42
N ILE A 385 21.72 0.12 6.89
CA ILE A 385 21.32 0.58 8.22
C ILE A 385 19.79 0.59 8.32
N GLU A 386 19.09 1.20 7.35
CA GLU A 386 17.62 1.17 7.26
C GLU A 386 17.11 -0.28 7.29
N LYS A 387 17.70 -1.17 6.49
CA LYS A 387 17.33 -2.59 6.45
C LYS A 387 17.44 -3.29 7.79
N LYS A 388 18.54 -3.10 8.52
CA LYS A 388 18.73 -3.70 9.85
C LYS A 388 17.75 -3.13 10.87
N LEU A 389 17.54 -1.81 10.87
CA LEU A 389 16.56 -1.14 11.73
C LEU A 389 15.15 -1.69 11.49
N LEU A 390 14.72 -1.74 10.24
CA LEU A 390 13.43 -2.29 9.82
C LEU A 390 13.28 -3.75 10.25
N THR A 391 14.29 -4.58 10.01
CA THR A 391 14.23 -6.00 10.35
C THR A 391 14.07 -6.22 11.86
N LYS A 392 14.81 -5.49 12.70
CA LYS A 392 14.78 -5.68 14.17
C LYS A 392 13.63 -4.95 14.87
N TYR A 393 13.19 -3.81 14.32
CA TYR A 393 12.11 -3.02 14.89
C TYR A 393 10.75 -3.43 14.33
N TYR A 394 10.61 -3.40 13.01
CA TYR A 394 9.32 -3.53 12.33
C TYR A 394 8.84 -4.96 12.25
N VAL A 395 9.67 -5.93 11.83
CA VAL A 395 9.20 -7.33 11.65
C VAL A 395 8.57 -7.88 12.93
N PRO A 396 9.17 -7.75 14.14
CA PRO A 396 8.53 -8.24 15.36
C PRO A 396 7.31 -7.43 15.83
N LEU A 397 7.22 -6.14 15.44
CA LEU A 397 6.05 -5.30 15.72
C LEU A 397 4.90 -5.70 14.79
N TRP A 398 5.21 -5.84 13.51
CA TRP A 398 4.33 -6.27 12.45
C TRP A 398 3.75 -7.65 12.71
N ASP A 399 4.57 -8.63 13.07
CA ASP A 399 4.09 -9.98 13.39
C ASP A 399 3.11 -9.98 14.57
N ARG A 400 3.41 -9.18 15.61
CA ARG A 400 2.51 -8.99 16.76
C ARG A 400 1.20 -8.30 16.40
N MET A 401 1.22 -7.38 15.44
CA MET A 401 0.05 -6.63 15.01
C MET A 401 -0.77 -7.33 13.92
N CYS A 402 -0.16 -8.28 13.19
CA CYS A 402 -0.85 -9.13 12.22
C CYS A 402 -1.57 -10.32 12.87
N THR A 403 -1.19 -10.67 14.10
CA THR A 403 -1.70 -11.84 14.85
C THR A 403 -2.75 -11.50 15.90
N LYS A 404 -2.90 -10.23 16.26
CA LYS A 404 -3.91 -9.69 17.19
C LYS A 404 -4.76 -8.65 16.49
#